data_AF-A0A382AKS9-F1
#
_entry.id   AF-A0A382AKS9-F1
#
_cell.length_a   1.000
_cell.length_b   1.000
_cell.length_c   1.000
_cell.angle_alpha   90.00
_cell.angle_beta   90.00
_cell.angle_gamma   90.00
#
_symmetry.space_group_name_H-M   'P 1'
#
loop_
_entity.id
_entity.type
_entity.pdbx_description
1 polymer ?
#
loop_
_entity_poly.entity_id
_entity_poly.type
_entity_poly.pdbx_seq_one_letter_code
_entity_poly.pdbx_strand_id
1 'polypeptide(L)'
;MNTTSKIALSCIVLIAFVFASFNSVIQIYADQNVKSDHRVVILGIDSNSVVSKESHMEMVDSLIGIMSTIKQGDDFYLMTMDSPANYIGPYRAGQSDFVEFPRKVQDIISNSEDNSSLGVAVDQTLGESYGLLDIENAPPGSGIYLIGTNEYPTHEDYVGHRLDPLSDLFYERGWHISTFALSGIPTSNLEVSTNLAAATEGHIFRLEDIGGLKLFTDYLLTTDNRGKLISSGEKKLTFSNLLISDIEVLPGTEYVMALFFRESNTGSFRLKNPDGLEASTGDRSSSSVLETPNAVVWIINDPIPGNWNVDVTGISGLVSSWYLASNKYVLNFQMPKVVPTNEAVTISAFITEAQSISIMGEDADMSADVVTPDSTSITYDLKDEGIDG
;
A
#
# COMPACT_ATOMS: atom_id res chain seq x y z
N MET A 1 60.33 36.81 2.05
CA MET A 1 59.86 35.42 2.23
C MET A 1 60.77 34.49 1.44
N ASN A 2 61.48 33.59 2.14
CA ASN A 2 62.38 32.59 1.55
C ASN A 2 61.57 31.51 0.79
N THR A 3 62.13 30.84 -0.21
CA THR A 3 61.40 29.92 -1.11
C THR A 3 60.63 28.83 -0.35
N THR A 4 61.19 28.35 0.76
CA THR A 4 60.56 27.42 1.71
C THR A 4 59.32 27.98 2.40
N SER A 5 59.29 29.28 2.71
CA SER A 5 58.10 29.94 3.30
C SER A 5 56.96 30.12 2.31
N LYS A 6 57.24 30.21 1.00
CA LYS A 6 56.20 30.25 -0.04
C LYS A 6 55.55 28.88 -0.25
N ILE A 7 56.34 27.81 -0.25
CA ILE A 7 55.85 26.44 -0.41
C ILE A 7 55.02 26.02 0.82
N ALA A 8 55.48 26.33 2.02
CA ALA A 8 54.72 26.06 3.24
C ALA A 8 53.38 26.80 3.28
N LEU A 9 53.34 28.07 2.86
CA LEU A 9 52.10 28.84 2.78
C LEU A 9 51.15 28.29 1.71
N SER A 10 51.66 27.89 0.54
CA SER A 10 50.86 27.25 -0.50
C SER A 10 50.28 25.91 -0.05
N CYS A 11 51.03 25.08 0.68
CA CYS A 11 50.52 23.82 1.22
C CYS A 11 49.44 24.05 2.28
N ILE A 12 49.60 25.06 3.15
CA ILE A 12 48.58 25.40 4.17
C ILE A 12 47.30 25.93 3.50
N VAL A 13 47.42 26.76 2.46
CA VAL A 13 46.27 27.25 1.70
C VAL A 13 45.58 26.11 0.94
N LEU A 14 46.32 25.17 0.36
CA LEU A 14 45.76 24.00 -0.32
C LEU A 14 45.05 23.06 0.67
N ILE A 15 45.64 22.80 1.84
CA ILE A 15 45.01 21.98 2.89
C ILE A 15 43.76 22.67 3.46
N ALA A 16 43.79 24.00 3.64
CA ALA A 16 42.62 24.76 4.06
C ALA A 16 41.52 24.77 2.98
N PHE A 17 41.88 24.81 1.70
CA PHE A 17 40.91 24.74 0.59
C PHE A 17 40.29 23.34 0.49
N VAL A 18 41.09 22.28 0.67
CA VAL A 18 40.63 20.89 0.69
C VAL A 18 39.70 20.64 1.89
N PHE A 19 40.05 21.09 3.09
CA PHE A 19 39.18 20.96 4.28
C PHE A 19 37.93 21.86 4.22
N ALA A 20 37.99 23.01 3.57
CA ALA A 20 36.81 23.85 3.32
C ALA A 20 35.89 23.25 2.25
N SER A 21 36.43 22.52 1.27
CA SER A 21 35.63 21.81 0.26
C SER A 21 35.01 20.49 0.75
N PHE A 22 35.43 19.95 1.89
CA PHE A 22 34.88 18.71 2.47
C PHE A 22 33.75 18.92 3.49
N ASN A 23 33.32 20.16 3.75
CA ASN A 23 32.18 20.44 4.62
C ASN A 23 31.11 21.27 3.90
N SER A 24 30.58 20.72 2.82
CA SER A 24 29.24 21.02 2.32
C SER A 24 28.75 19.84 1.49
N VAL A 25 28.81 18.61 2.05
CA VAL A 25 27.76 17.66 1.70
C VAL A 25 26.52 18.26 2.32
N ILE A 26 25.74 18.99 1.51
CA ILE A 26 24.35 19.22 1.83
C ILE A 26 23.77 17.81 1.86
N GLN A 27 23.66 17.24 3.06
CA GLN A 27 22.67 16.21 3.28
C GLN A 27 21.35 16.90 2.95
N ILE A 28 20.83 16.61 1.77
CA ILE A 28 19.45 16.92 1.43
C ILE A 28 18.65 15.95 2.28
N TYR A 29 18.42 16.36 3.53
CA TYR A 29 17.23 15.94 4.21
C TYR A 29 16.07 16.54 3.40
N ALA A 30 15.13 15.71 2.99
CA ALA A 30 13.81 16.21 2.63
C ALA A 30 13.25 16.84 3.90
N ASP A 31 13.48 18.14 4.10
CA ASP A 31 12.90 18.84 5.23
C ASP A 31 12.45 20.25 4.85
N GLN A 32 11.30 20.60 5.43
CA GLN A 32 10.81 21.96 5.66
C GLN A 32 10.03 22.64 4.52
N ASN A 33 9.06 21.90 3.98
CA ASN A 33 7.70 22.43 3.86
C ASN A 33 6.77 21.33 4.36
N VAL A 34 6.47 21.28 5.66
CA VAL A 34 5.39 20.42 6.16
C VAL A 34 4.06 21.04 5.71
N LYS A 35 3.75 20.90 4.41
CA LYS A 35 2.38 20.60 4.01
C LYS A 35 2.05 19.27 4.68
N SER A 36 0.84 19.11 5.19
CA SER A 36 0.40 17.81 5.70
C SER A 36 0.69 16.75 4.64
N ASP A 37 1.64 15.85 4.92
CA ASP A 37 2.07 14.79 3.99
C ASP A 37 1.04 13.64 3.96
N HIS A 38 -0.06 13.81 4.71
CA HIS A 38 -1.16 12.86 4.80
C HIS A 38 -2.11 13.11 3.63
N ARG A 39 -2.31 12.08 2.80
CA ARG A 39 -3.34 12.13 1.76
C ARG A 39 -4.70 12.13 2.44
N VAL A 40 -5.64 12.86 1.85
CA VAL A 40 -7.04 12.84 2.26
C VAL A 40 -7.79 11.85 1.38
N VAL A 41 -8.44 10.87 2.01
CA VAL A 41 -9.18 9.80 1.39
C VAL A 41 -10.65 9.91 1.79
N ILE A 42 -11.50 10.19 0.81
CA ILE A 42 -12.95 10.24 1.01
C ILE A 42 -13.56 8.92 0.55
N LEU A 43 -14.34 8.29 1.41
CA LEU A 43 -15.19 7.15 1.06
C LEU A 43 -16.62 7.64 0.84
N GLY A 44 -17.00 7.80 -0.42
CA GLY A 44 -18.36 8.10 -0.85
C GLY A 44 -19.18 6.81 -0.95
N ILE A 45 -20.16 6.62 -0.07
CA ILE A 45 -20.99 5.41 -0.04
C ILE A 45 -22.48 5.71 -0.27
N ASP A 46 -23.07 5.05 -1.25
CA ASP A 46 -24.52 4.93 -1.40
C ASP A 46 -25.00 3.75 -0.55
N SER A 47 -25.19 3.99 0.74
CA SER A 47 -25.49 2.96 1.73
C SER A 47 -26.86 2.30 1.50
N ASN A 48 -27.84 3.02 0.94
CA ASN A 48 -29.14 2.48 0.56
C ASN A 48 -29.05 1.39 -0.52
N SER A 49 -28.06 1.49 -1.41
CA SER A 49 -27.82 0.46 -2.41
C SER A 49 -27.00 -0.72 -1.87
N VAL A 50 -26.00 -0.43 -1.02
CA VAL A 50 -25.12 -1.45 -0.43
C VAL A 50 -25.89 -2.38 0.51
N VAL A 51 -26.83 -1.87 1.29
CA VAL A 51 -27.62 -2.67 2.25
C VAL A 51 -28.57 -3.66 1.56
N SER A 52 -28.83 -3.49 0.25
CA SER A 52 -29.78 -4.32 -0.51
C SER A 52 -29.36 -5.79 -0.65
N LYS A 53 -28.06 -6.10 -0.48
CA LYS A 53 -27.54 -7.47 -0.53
C LYS A 53 -26.52 -7.71 0.57
N GLU A 54 -26.64 -8.85 1.26
CA GLU A 54 -25.67 -9.29 2.27
C GLU A 54 -24.24 -9.36 1.72
N SER A 55 -24.06 -9.92 0.51
CA SER A 55 -22.74 -10.01 -0.13
C SER A 55 -22.12 -8.65 -0.44
N HIS A 56 -22.92 -7.59 -0.62
CA HIS A 56 -22.39 -6.22 -0.80
C HIS A 56 -21.86 -5.68 0.52
N MET A 57 -22.61 -5.87 1.61
CA MET A 57 -22.17 -5.48 2.95
C MET A 57 -20.89 -6.22 3.36
N GLU A 58 -20.82 -7.53 3.10
CA GLU A 58 -19.63 -8.36 3.39
C GLU A 58 -18.39 -7.90 2.61
N MET A 59 -18.55 -7.55 1.33
CA MET A 59 -17.47 -7.02 0.50
C MET A 59 -17.00 -5.64 0.98
N VAL A 60 -17.93 -4.76 1.35
CA VAL A 60 -17.57 -3.44 1.90
C VAL A 60 -16.88 -3.59 3.26
N ASP A 61 -17.38 -4.45 4.15
CA ASP A 61 -16.72 -4.71 5.44
C ASP A 61 -15.29 -5.22 5.26
N SER A 62 -15.09 -6.15 4.32
CA SER A 62 -13.76 -6.68 3.98
C SER A 62 -12.85 -5.62 3.37
N LEU A 63 -13.38 -4.77 2.49
CA LEU A 63 -12.66 -3.63 1.91
C LEU A 63 -12.17 -2.67 3.00
N ILE A 64 -13.04 -2.28 3.92
CA ILE A 64 -12.71 -1.35 5.00
C ILE A 64 -11.73 -1.97 5.98
N GLY A 65 -11.87 -3.26 6.27
CA GLY A 65 -10.88 -4.03 7.01
C GLY A 65 -9.49 -3.94 6.39
N ILE A 66 -9.38 -4.18 5.07
CA ILE A 66 -8.12 -4.06 4.32
C ILE A 66 -7.56 -2.63 4.41
N MET A 67 -8.39 -1.61 4.14
CA MET A 67 -7.95 -0.20 4.24
C MET A 67 -7.42 0.10 5.65
N SER A 68 -8.12 -0.34 6.69
CA SER A 68 -7.76 -0.09 8.09
C SER A 68 -6.47 -0.75 8.54
N THR A 69 -6.08 -1.84 7.89
CA THR A 69 -4.89 -2.61 8.27
C THR A 69 -3.66 -2.20 7.47
N ILE A 70 -3.84 -1.84 6.20
CA ILE A 70 -2.72 -1.62 5.27
C ILE A 70 -2.30 -0.15 5.21
N LYS A 71 -3.26 0.78 5.26
CA LYS A 71 -2.95 2.21 5.17
C LYS A 71 -2.40 2.74 6.49
N GLN A 72 -1.40 3.61 6.39
CA GLN A 72 -0.84 4.33 7.53
C GLN A 72 -0.70 5.81 7.18
N GLY A 73 -1.05 6.69 8.11
CA GLY A 73 -0.86 8.13 7.98
C GLY A 73 -1.91 8.90 7.18
N ASP A 74 -2.68 8.26 6.29
CA ASP A 74 -3.74 8.91 5.52
C ASP A 74 -4.93 9.37 6.41
N ASP A 75 -5.61 10.43 5.97
CA ASP A 75 -6.81 11.02 6.58
C ASP A 75 -8.08 10.49 5.92
N PHE A 76 -8.93 9.81 6.67
CA PHE A 76 -10.16 9.22 6.14
C PHE A 76 -11.40 10.03 6.50
N TYR A 77 -12.23 10.28 5.50
CA TYR A 77 -13.56 10.84 5.65
C TYR A 77 -14.59 9.89 5.09
N LEU A 78 -15.74 9.80 5.75
CA LEU A 78 -16.90 9.06 5.28
C LEU A 78 -17.97 10.03 4.81
N MET A 79 -18.46 9.85 3.59
CA MET A 79 -19.50 10.67 2.99
C MET A 79 -20.61 9.76 2.47
N THR A 80 -21.85 9.95 2.93
CA THR A 80 -22.98 9.24 2.32
C THR A 80 -23.43 9.99 1.07
N MET A 81 -23.66 9.25 -0.02
CA MET A 81 -23.95 9.88 -1.32
C MET A 81 -25.36 10.47 -1.42
N ASP A 82 -26.26 10.10 -0.50
CA ASP A 82 -27.60 10.67 -0.33
C ASP A 82 -27.59 12.00 0.44
N SER A 83 -26.54 12.27 1.23
CA SER A 83 -26.36 13.48 2.04
C SER A 83 -24.89 13.95 2.03
N PRO A 84 -24.32 14.28 0.85
CA PRO A 84 -22.87 14.47 0.70
C PRO A 84 -22.28 15.65 1.51
N ALA A 85 -23.11 16.62 1.91
CA ALA A 85 -22.68 17.72 2.77
C ALA A 85 -22.41 17.31 4.24
N ASN A 86 -22.85 16.12 4.66
CA ASN A 86 -22.74 15.62 6.04
C ASN A 86 -21.65 14.55 6.17
N TYR A 87 -20.40 14.90 5.88
CA TYR A 87 -19.27 13.97 6.03
C TYR A 87 -18.83 13.81 7.49
N ILE A 88 -18.20 12.67 7.80
CA ILE A 88 -17.68 12.32 9.13
C ILE A 88 -16.18 12.06 9.02
N GLY A 89 -15.39 12.73 9.86
CA GLY A 89 -13.92 12.62 9.88
C GLY A 89 -13.27 13.92 10.35
N PRO A 90 -11.93 14.02 10.26
CA PRO A 90 -11.02 12.99 9.79
C PRO A 90 -10.83 11.84 10.79
N TYR A 91 -10.53 10.65 10.27
CA TYR A 91 -9.97 9.53 11.02
C TYR A 91 -8.58 9.22 10.48
N ARG A 92 -7.54 9.31 11.33
CA ARG A 92 -6.15 9.14 10.89
C ARG A 92 -5.72 7.69 10.92
N ALA A 93 -5.35 7.11 9.79
CA ALA A 93 -4.91 5.72 9.73
C ALA A 93 -3.67 5.47 10.60
N GLY A 94 -3.73 4.43 11.44
CA GLY A 94 -2.69 4.10 12.41
C GLY A 94 -2.78 4.82 13.76
N GLN A 95 -3.73 5.76 13.94
CA GLN A 95 -4.03 6.39 15.23
C GLN A 95 -5.12 5.65 15.99
N SER A 96 -5.22 5.90 17.30
CA SER A 96 -6.14 5.16 18.19
C SER A 96 -7.62 5.33 17.87
N ASP A 97 -8.00 6.45 17.26
CA ASP A 97 -9.36 6.78 16.86
C ASP A 97 -9.78 6.11 15.55
N PHE A 98 -8.83 5.62 14.74
CA PHE A 98 -9.13 4.96 13.47
C PHE A 98 -9.98 3.70 13.63
N VAL A 99 -9.91 3.05 14.80
CA VAL A 99 -10.74 1.89 15.13
C VAL A 99 -12.25 2.20 15.04
N GLU A 100 -12.64 3.46 15.14
CA GLU A 100 -14.02 3.90 15.00
C GLU A 100 -14.47 4.04 13.54
N PHE A 101 -13.54 4.26 12.59
CA PHE A 101 -13.90 4.45 11.19
C PHE A 101 -14.64 3.23 10.59
N PRO A 102 -14.12 1.98 10.71
CA PRO A 102 -14.85 0.79 10.26
C PRO A 102 -16.21 0.64 10.93
N ARG A 103 -16.31 0.93 12.24
CA ARG A 103 -17.58 0.89 12.98
C ARG A 103 -18.59 1.89 12.43
N LYS A 104 -18.16 3.11 12.09
CA LYS A 104 -19.03 4.13 11.51
C LYS A 104 -19.54 3.75 10.12
N VAL A 105 -18.68 3.18 9.28
CA VAL A 105 -19.12 2.66 7.98
C VAL A 105 -20.19 1.58 8.17
N GLN A 106 -19.94 0.61 9.06
CA GLN A 106 -20.86 -0.47 9.36
C GLN A 106 -22.20 0.05 9.94
N ASP A 107 -22.14 1.00 10.87
CA ASP A 107 -23.32 1.63 11.47
C ASP A 107 -24.17 2.33 10.41
N ILE A 108 -23.56 3.07 9.49
CA ILE A 108 -24.27 3.77 8.41
C ILE A 108 -24.97 2.78 7.48
N ILE A 109 -24.27 1.73 7.05
CA ILE A 109 -24.85 0.71 6.16
C ILE A 109 -25.99 -0.03 6.88
N SER A 110 -25.77 -0.45 8.13
CA SER A 110 -26.74 -1.25 8.89
C SER A 110 -28.01 -0.48 9.27
N ASN A 111 -27.92 0.86 9.39
CA ASN A 111 -29.05 1.72 9.69
C ASN A 111 -29.73 2.31 8.43
N SER A 112 -29.23 1.99 7.24
CA SER A 112 -29.81 2.48 5.98
C SER A 112 -31.06 1.70 5.61
N GLU A 113 -32.02 2.39 5.01
CA GLU A 113 -33.19 1.73 4.41
C GLU A 113 -32.81 1.19 3.02
N ASP A 114 -33.18 -0.05 2.70
CA ASP A 114 -33.04 -0.57 1.35
C ASP A 114 -33.95 0.24 0.41
N ASN A 115 -33.33 1.09 -0.41
CA ASN A 115 -34.01 1.89 -1.40
C ASN A 115 -33.15 2.01 -2.66
N SER A 116 -33.03 0.89 -3.37
CA SER A 116 -32.29 0.80 -4.62
C SER A 116 -32.90 1.59 -5.80
N SER A 117 -34.04 2.25 -5.59
CA SER A 117 -34.72 3.07 -6.61
C SER A 117 -34.37 4.56 -6.53
N LEU A 118 -33.71 4.99 -5.45
CA LEU A 118 -33.29 6.37 -5.29
C LEU A 118 -32.01 6.62 -6.12
N GLY A 119 -32.14 7.36 -7.21
CA GLY A 119 -30.97 7.77 -8.00
C GLY A 119 -29.99 8.60 -7.16
N VAL A 120 -28.70 8.48 -7.46
CA VAL A 120 -27.63 9.14 -6.68
C VAL A 120 -27.10 10.35 -7.45
N ALA A 121 -27.01 11.50 -6.77
CA ALA A 121 -26.48 12.74 -7.34
C ALA A 121 -24.95 12.76 -7.24
N VAL A 122 -24.27 12.04 -8.14
CA VAL A 122 -22.81 11.92 -8.17
C VAL A 122 -22.12 13.28 -8.29
N ASP A 123 -22.70 14.21 -9.06
CA ASP A 123 -22.23 15.60 -9.19
C ASP A 123 -22.16 16.33 -7.83
N GLN A 124 -23.15 16.13 -6.96
CA GLN A 124 -23.14 16.72 -5.62
C GLN A 124 -22.08 16.07 -4.74
N THR A 125 -21.97 14.74 -4.76
CA THR A 125 -20.91 14.02 -4.03
C THR A 125 -19.52 14.51 -4.44
N LEU A 126 -19.25 14.63 -5.74
CA LEU A 126 -17.96 15.10 -6.24
C LEU A 126 -17.72 16.57 -5.91
N GLY A 127 -18.74 17.43 -6.01
CA GLY A 127 -18.64 18.85 -5.65
C GLY A 127 -18.31 19.06 -4.17
N GLU A 128 -19.03 18.40 -3.26
CA GLU A 128 -18.75 18.46 -1.82
C GLU A 128 -17.38 17.85 -1.48
N SER A 129 -17.00 16.77 -2.16
CA SER A 129 -15.68 16.15 -1.99
C SER A 129 -14.56 17.07 -2.42
N TYR A 130 -14.70 17.76 -3.56
CA TYR A 130 -13.74 18.77 -3.99
C TYR A 130 -13.62 19.89 -2.96
N GLY A 131 -14.74 20.39 -2.45
CA GLY A 131 -14.77 21.41 -1.40
C GLY A 131 -14.03 20.98 -0.14
N LEU A 132 -14.27 19.74 0.32
CA LEU A 132 -13.57 19.16 1.47
C LEU A 132 -12.06 19.03 1.22
N LEU A 133 -11.65 18.46 0.09
CA LEU A 133 -10.23 18.31 -0.26
C LEU A 133 -9.51 19.68 -0.33
N ASP A 134 -10.18 20.71 -0.84
CA ASP A 134 -9.63 22.07 -0.90
C ASP A 134 -9.51 22.71 0.49
N ILE A 135 -10.52 22.55 1.36
CA ILE A 135 -10.48 23.02 2.76
C ILE A 135 -9.33 22.36 3.54
N GLU A 136 -9.14 21.06 3.35
CA GLU A 136 -8.06 20.30 4.01
C GLU A 136 -6.68 20.55 3.38
N ASN A 137 -6.61 21.35 2.32
CA ASN A 137 -5.38 21.57 1.53
C ASN A 137 -4.73 20.24 1.11
N ALA A 138 -5.55 19.30 0.66
CA ALA A 138 -5.15 17.92 0.41
C ALA A 138 -3.99 17.83 -0.61
N PRO A 139 -2.93 17.04 -0.34
CA PRO A 139 -1.81 16.90 -1.27
C PRO A 139 -2.22 16.09 -2.51
N PRO A 140 -1.44 16.15 -3.62
CA PRO A 140 -1.60 15.23 -4.74
C PRO A 140 -1.59 13.76 -4.28
N GLY A 141 -2.36 12.91 -4.96
CA GLY A 141 -2.62 11.53 -4.56
C GLY A 141 -3.77 11.36 -3.55
N SER A 142 -4.35 12.45 -3.05
CA SER A 142 -5.63 12.44 -2.33
C SER A 142 -6.80 12.19 -3.29
N GLY A 143 -7.98 11.89 -2.78
CA GLY A 143 -9.13 11.68 -3.65
C GLY A 143 -10.33 11.03 -2.99
N ILE A 144 -11.24 10.56 -3.84
CA ILE A 144 -12.48 9.89 -3.44
C ILE A 144 -12.55 8.47 -4.02
N TYR A 145 -13.10 7.56 -3.23
CA TYR A 145 -13.59 6.26 -3.66
C TYR A 145 -15.11 6.22 -3.57
N LEU A 146 -15.78 5.96 -4.69
CA LEU A 146 -17.24 5.83 -4.77
C LEU A 146 -17.66 4.36 -4.66
N ILE A 147 -18.73 4.09 -3.89
CA ILE A 147 -19.33 2.76 -3.72
C ILE A 147 -20.84 2.88 -3.84
N GLY A 148 -21.44 2.10 -4.74
CA GLY A 148 -22.89 2.00 -4.84
C GLY A 148 -23.35 1.16 -6.03
N THR A 149 -24.64 0.84 -6.06
CA THR A 149 -25.29 0.15 -7.19
C THR A 149 -26.52 0.86 -7.75
N ASN A 150 -26.96 1.99 -7.16
CA ASN A 150 -28.09 2.74 -7.72
C ASN A 150 -27.70 3.52 -8.96
N GLU A 151 -28.65 3.68 -9.88
CA GLU A 151 -28.42 4.33 -11.18
C GLU A 151 -27.87 5.76 -11.03
N TYR A 152 -26.82 6.03 -11.79
CA TYR A 152 -26.30 7.37 -11.99
C TYR A 152 -27.08 8.06 -13.11
N PRO A 153 -27.28 9.39 -13.03
CA PRO A 153 -27.72 10.14 -14.19
C PRO A 153 -26.66 10.01 -15.31
N THR A 154 -27.08 9.51 -16.47
CA THR A 154 -26.16 9.08 -17.54
C THR A 154 -26.42 9.76 -18.88
N HIS A 155 -27.38 10.71 -18.93
CA HIS A 155 -27.63 11.46 -20.15
C HIS A 155 -26.45 12.41 -20.47
N GLU A 156 -26.15 12.57 -21.76
CA GLU A 156 -24.97 13.30 -22.26
C GLU A 156 -24.85 14.71 -21.63
N ASP A 157 -25.97 15.43 -21.53
CA ASP A 157 -25.98 16.77 -20.91
C ASP A 157 -25.51 16.75 -19.44
N TYR A 158 -25.83 15.71 -18.66
CA TYR A 158 -25.41 15.63 -17.26
C TYR A 158 -23.92 15.30 -17.16
N VAL A 159 -23.46 14.30 -17.90
CA VAL A 159 -22.05 13.89 -17.88
C VAL A 159 -21.18 15.06 -18.36
N GLY A 160 -21.44 15.58 -19.56
CA GLY A 160 -20.61 16.61 -20.18
C GLY A 160 -20.64 17.98 -19.50
N HIS A 161 -21.76 18.37 -18.87
CA HIS A 161 -21.86 19.70 -18.25
C HIS A 161 -21.72 19.70 -16.72
N ARG A 162 -21.75 18.54 -16.06
CA ARG A 162 -21.62 18.46 -14.59
C ARG A 162 -20.47 17.59 -14.14
N LEU A 163 -20.31 16.39 -14.70
CA LEU A 163 -19.27 15.47 -14.25
C LEU A 163 -17.91 15.80 -14.86
N ASP A 164 -17.84 16.04 -16.18
CA ASP A 164 -16.57 16.32 -16.86
C ASP A 164 -15.83 17.53 -16.24
N PRO A 165 -16.49 18.69 -16.01
CA PRO A 165 -15.82 19.83 -15.38
C PRO A 165 -15.31 19.54 -13.95
N LEU A 166 -16.03 18.70 -13.19
CA LEU A 166 -15.57 18.30 -11.86
C LEU A 166 -14.36 17.37 -11.96
N SER A 167 -14.35 16.43 -12.90
CA SER A 167 -13.20 15.55 -13.12
C SER A 167 -11.94 16.33 -13.54
N ASP A 168 -12.09 17.35 -14.38
CA ASP A 168 -10.99 18.24 -14.77
C ASP A 168 -10.39 18.95 -13.54
N LEU A 169 -11.24 19.45 -12.63
CA LEU A 169 -10.79 20.09 -11.39
C LEU A 169 -10.02 19.13 -10.47
N PHE A 170 -10.44 17.87 -10.36
CA PHE A 170 -9.70 16.84 -9.62
C PHE A 170 -8.33 16.58 -10.26
N TYR A 171 -8.31 16.40 -11.59
CA TYR A 171 -7.09 16.14 -12.35
C TYR A 171 -6.07 17.28 -12.19
N GLU A 172 -6.50 18.54 -12.30
CA GLU A 172 -5.64 19.72 -12.14
C GLU A 172 -4.95 19.80 -10.77
N ARG A 173 -5.58 19.23 -9.72
CA ARG A 173 -5.02 19.15 -8.36
C ARG A 173 -4.16 17.90 -8.12
N GLY A 174 -4.11 16.97 -9.07
CA GLY A 174 -3.52 15.66 -8.89
C GLY A 174 -4.32 14.79 -7.90
N TRP A 175 -5.64 15.00 -7.81
CA TRP A 175 -6.55 14.19 -7.01
C TRP A 175 -7.28 13.18 -7.89
N HIS A 176 -7.61 12.02 -7.32
CA HIS A 176 -8.23 10.93 -8.08
C HIS A 176 -9.72 10.74 -7.73
N ILE A 177 -10.50 10.30 -8.72
CA ILE A 177 -11.84 9.73 -8.54
C ILE A 177 -11.73 8.24 -8.84
N SER A 178 -11.91 7.40 -7.83
CA SER A 178 -11.86 5.94 -7.96
C SER A 178 -13.22 5.34 -7.61
N THR A 179 -13.48 4.11 -8.04
CA THR A 179 -14.78 3.44 -7.78
C THR A 179 -14.58 1.98 -7.40
N PHE A 180 -15.39 1.50 -6.44
CA PHE A 180 -15.60 0.09 -6.20
C PHE A 180 -16.90 -0.36 -6.87
N ALA A 181 -16.78 -1.18 -7.91
CA ALA A 181 -17.91 -1.72 -8.64
C ALA A 181 -18.40 -3.02 -7.97
N LEU A 182 -19.54 -2.96 -7.28
CA LEU A 182 -20.17 -4.13 -6.66
C LEU A 182 -20.89 -5.01 -7.68
N SER A 183 -21.15 -6.26 -7.31
CA SER A 183 -21.85 -7.20 -8.18
C SER A 183 -23.26 -6.73 -8.56
N GLY A 184 -23.53 -6.68 -9.86
CA GLY A 184 -24.82 -6.22 -10.40
C GLY A 184 -24.95 -4.70 -10.54
N ILE A 185 -23.85 -3.95 -10.50
CA ILE A 185 -23.84 -2.53 -10.90
C ILE A 185 -24.40 -2.36 -12.32
N PRO A 186 -25.27 -1.37 -12.59
CA PRO A 186 -25.76 -1.09 -13.94
C PRO A 186 -24.62 -0.78 -14.92
N THR A 187 -24.72 -1.27 -16.17
CA THR A 187 -23.67 -1.05 -17.20
C THR A 187 -23.41 0.43 -17.44
N SER A 188 -24.45 1.26 -17.43
CA SER A 188 -24.36 2.71 -17.58
C SER A 188 -23.57 3.37 -16.44
N ASN A 189 -23.75 2.90 -15.20
CA ASN A 189 -22.96 3.36 -14.06
C ASN A 189 -21.50 2.98 -14.22
N LEU A 190 -21.23 1.73 -14.62
CA LEU A 190 -19.87 1.27 -14.82
C LEU A 190 -19.15 2.09 -15.91
N GLU A 191 -19.85 2.48 -16.98
CA GLU A 191 -19.33 3.37 -18.02
C GLU A 191 -18.97 4.75 -17.46
N VAL A 192 -19.90 5.39 -16.73
CA VAL A 192 -19.65 6.69 -16.08
C VAL A 192 -18.48 6.62 -15.10
N SER A 193 -18.44 5.62 -14.22
CA SER A 193 -17.32 5.39 -13.30
C SER A 193 -16.00 5.17 -14.03
N THR A 194 -16.02 4.50 -15.18
CA THR A 194 -14.81 4.27 -15.99
C THR A 194 -14.27 5.56 -16.55
N ASN A 195 -15.16 6.42 -17.06
CA ASN A 195 -14.76 7.70 -17.62
C ASN A 195 -14.23 8.64 -16.53
N LEU A 196 -14.90 8.72 -15.38
CA LEU A 196 -14.44 9.51 -14.22
C LEU A 196 -13.06 9.07 -13.71
N ALA A 197 -12.87 7.76 -13.56
CA ALA A 197 -11.60 7.21 -13.11
C ALA A 197 -10.48 7.47 -14.12
N ALA A 198 -10.72 7.21 -15.41
CA ALA A 198 -9.74 7.45 -16.46
C ALA A 198 -9.34 8.94 -16.57
N ALA A 199 -10.30 9.86 -16.40
CA ALA A 199 -10.07 11.31 -16.48
C ALA A 199 -9.18 11.85 -15.34
N THR A 200 -9.11 11.15 -14.21
CA THR A 200 -8.43 11.62 -12.98
C THR A 200 -7.26 10.72 -12.55
N GLU A 201 -6.79 9.84 -13.45
CA GLU A 201 -5.79 8.81 -13.14
C GLU A 201 -6.20 7.89 -11.96
N GLY A 202 -7.50 7.79 -11.71
CA GLY A 202 -8.09 6.90 -10.71
C GLY A 202 -8.28 5.47 -11.21
N HIS A 203 -8.89 4.65 -10.37
CA HIS A 203 -9.03 3.21 -10.61
C HIS A 203 -10.46 2.72 -10.39
N ILE A 204 -10.82 1.66 -11.13
CA ILE A 204 -12.00 0.86 -10.83
C ILE A 204 -11.56 -0.49 -10.25
N PHE A 205 -12.02 -0.78 -9.05
CA PHE A 205 -11.86 -2.08 -8.41
C PHE A 205 -13.19 -2.82 -8.47
N ARG A 206 -13.26 -3.90 -9.24
CA ARG A 206 -14.46 -4.73 -9.36
C ARG A 206 -14.53 -5.69 -8.19
N LEU A 207 -15.49 -5.50 -7.29
CA LEU A 207 -15.74 -6.33 -6.12
C LEU A 207 -16.83 -7.39 -6.40
N GLU A 208 -16.78 -7.99 -7.59
CA GLU A 208 -17.67 -9.09 -7.98
C GLU A 208 -17.23 -10.41 -7.33
N ASP A 209 -15.93 -10.56 -7.07
CA ASP A 209 -15.28 -11.70 -6.45
C ASP A 209 -14.10 -11.25 -5.57
N ILE A 210 -13.46 -12.22 -4.93
CA ILE A 210 -12.31 -11.99 -4.04
C ILE A 210 -11.06 -11.46 -4.76
N GLY A 211 -10.96 -11.62 -6.08
CA GLY A 211 -9.86 -11.09 -6.87
C GLY A 211 -9.84 -9.56 -6.86
N GLY A 212 -11.01 -8.92 -6.79
CA GLY A 212 -11.15 -7.47 -6.61
C GLY A 212 -10.46 -6.93 -5.36
N LEU A 213 -10.67 -7.61 -4.22
CA LEU A 213 -10.04 -7.26 -2.94
C LEU A 213 -8.51 -7.42 -2.99
N LYS A 214 -8.03 -8.46 -3.68
CA LYS A 214 -6.60 -8.69 -3.91
C LYS A 214 -5.98 -7.56 -4.75
N LEU A 215 -6.62 -7.19 -5.87
CA LEU A 215 -6.15 -6.12 -6.74
C LEU A 215 -6.10 -4.78 -6.01
N PHE A 216 -7.12 -4.48 -5.21
CA PHE A 216 -7.13 -3.28 -4.39
C PHE A 216 -6.02 -3.31 -3.34
N THR A 217 -5.79 -4.46 -2.69
CA THR A 217 -4.68 -4.61 -1.75
C THR A 217 -3.32 -4.33 -2.40
N ASP A 218 -3.05 -4.94 -3.57
CA ASP A 218 -1.81 -4.68 -4.31
C ASP A 218 -1.64 -3.21 -4.65
N TYR A 219 -2.73 -2.55 -5.05
CA TYR A 219 -2.73 -1.11 -5.32
C TYR A 219 -2.32 -0.30 -4.08
N LEU A 220 -2.89 -0.59 -2.90
CA LEU A 220 -2.51 0.11 -1.66
C LEU A 220 -1.02 -0.10 -1.33
N LEU A 221 -0.54 -1.35 -1.41
CA LEU A 221 0.85 -1.68 -1.10
C LEU A 221 1.84 -1.03 -2.06
N THR A 222 1.53 -1.01 -3.35
CA THR A 222 2.40 -0.41 -4.37
C THR A 222 2.42 1.11 -4.29
N THR A 223 1.26 1.74 -4.05
CA THR A 223 1.16 3.20 -3.90
C THR A 223 2.01 3.70 -2.73
N ASP A 224 2.09 2.91 -1.67
CA ASP A 224 2.85 3.24 -0.46
C ASP A 224 4.29 2.66 -0.48
N ASN A 225 4.76 2.18 -1.63
CA ASN A 225 6.08 1.57 -1.85
C ASN A 225 6.41 0.40 -0.87
N ARG A 226 5.39 -0.31 -0.40
CA ARG A 226 5.53 -1.45 0.53
C ARG A 226 5.81 -2.78 -0.17
N GLY A 227 5.76 -2.82 -1.51
CA GLY A 227 5.99 -4.02 -2.31
C GLY A 227 4.72 -4.55 -2.98
N LYS A 228 4.72 -5.83 -3.35
CA LYS A 228 3.61 -6.54 -4.00
C LYS A 228 3.35 -7.86 -3.31
N LEU A 229 2.10 -8.34 -3.35
CA LEU A 229 1.75 -9.64 -2.80
C LEU A 229 2.39 -10.78 -3.61
N ILE A 230 2.94 -11.76 -2.87
CA ILE A 230 3.48 -13.00 -3.39
C ILE A 230 2.43 -14.10 -3.18
N SER A 231 2.12 -14.85 -4.23
CA SER A 231 1.16 -15.96 -4.16
C SER A 231 1.75 -17.13 -3.37
N SER A 232 1.04 -17.63 -2.37
CA SER A 232 1.37 -18.88 -1.68
C SER A 232 0.39 -20.01 -2.01
N GLY A 233 -0.83 -19.71 -2.48
CA GLY A 233 -1.74 -20.72 -3.02
C GLY A 233 -3.13 -20.21 -3.35
N GLU A 234 -3.82 -20.87 -4.27
CA GLU A 234 -5.21 -20.59 -4.61
C GLU A 234 -5.95 -21.88 -4.96
N LYS A 235 -7.17 -22.03 -4.46
CA LYS A 235 -7.99 -23.21 -4.74
C LYS A 235 -9.47 -22.97 -4.51
N LYS A 236 -10.31 -23.54 -5.39
CA LYS A 236 -11.74 -23.70 -5.12
C LYS A 236 -11.96 -24.89 -4.20
N LEU A 237 -12.45 -24.64 -3.00
CA LEU A 237 -12.69 -25.64 -1.96
C LEU A 237 -14.16 -26.05 -1.89
N THR A 238 -14.38 -27.28 -1.46
CA THR A 238 -15.64 -27.73 -0.85
C THR A 238 -15.42 -27.89 0.65
N PHE A 239 -16.48 -27.98 1.45
CA PHE A 239 -16.40 -28.10 2.91
C PHE A 239 -15.46 -29.22 3.43
N SER A 240 -15.25 -30.28 2.64
CA SER A 240 -14.37 -31.41 2.98
C SER A 240 -12.95 -31.30 2.42
N ASN A 241 -12.63 -30.21 1.72
CA ASN A 241 -11.29 -29.96 1.18
C ASN A 241 -10.46 -29.06 2.10
N LEU A 242 -9.15 -29.16 1.93
CA LEU A 242 -8.13 -28.37 2.61
C LEU A 242 -7.27 -27.70 1.53
N LEU A 243 -6.95 -26.43 1.75
CA LEU A 243 -5.82 -25.76 1.12
C LEU A 243 -4.67 -25.78 2.13
N ILE A 244 -3.51 -26.29 1.70
CA ILE A 244 -2.25 -26.17 2.40
C ILE A 244 -1.37 -25.27 1.55
N SER A 245 -0.82 -24.21 2.13
CA SER A 245 0.17 -23.36 1.48
C SER A 245 1.31 -23.04 2.43
N ASP A 246 2.49 -22.78 1.87
CA ASP A 246 3.67 -22.41 2.65
C ASP A 246 4.06 -20.96 2.37
N ILE A 247 4.52 -20.28 3.40
CA ILE A 247 5.06 -18.92 3.38
C ILE A 247 6.52 -19.01 3.80
N GLU A 248 7.43 -18.70 2.89
CA GLU A 248 8.86 -18.67 3.17
C GLU A 248 9.23 -17.39 3.91
N VAL A 249 9.75 -17.54 5.12
CA VAL A 249 10.23 -16.44 5.96
C VAL A 249 11.75 -16.48 6.01
N LEU A 250 12.39 -15.47 5.41
CA LEU A 250 13.84 -15.39 5.34
C LEU A 250 14.45 -14.93 6.67
N PRO A 251 15.73 -15.25 6.95
CA PRO A 251 16.46 -14.65 8.06
C PRO A 251 16.44 -13.12 8.02
N GLY A 252 16.27 -12.48 9.18
CA GLY A 252 16.18 -11.02 9.30
C GLY A 252 14.89 -10.40 8.79
N THR A 253 13.86 -11.20 8.52
CA THR A 253 12.51 -10.68 8.24
C THR A 253 12.02 -9.87 9.45
N GLU A 254 11.70 -8.60 9.22
CA GLU A 254 11.17 -7.67 10.21
C GLU A 254 9.68 -7.93 10.46
N TYR A 255 8.92 -8.12 9.39
CA TYR A 255 7.53 -8.55 9.49
C TYR A 255 7.09 -9.36 8.28
N VAL A 256 6.10 -10.21 8.51
CA VAL A 256 5.32 -10.91 7.48
C VAL A 256 3.87 -10.49 7.61
N MET A 257 3.29 -10.03 6.52
CA MET A 257 1.86 -9.84 6.39
C MET A 257 1.30 -10.96 5.51
N ALA A 258 0.56 -11.89 6.09
CA ALA A 258 -0.13 -12.96 5.38
C ALA A 258 -1.59 -12.56 5.16
N LEU A 259 -2.06 -12.65 3.91
CA LEU A 259 -3.40 -12.27 3.50
C LEU A 259 -4.12 -13.43 2.84
N PHE A 260 -5.37 -13.61 3.22
CA PHE A 260 -6.22 -14.64 2.68
C PHE A 260 -7.52 -14.01 2.23
N PHE A 261 -7.99 -14.40 1.05
CA PHE A 261 -9.30 -13.99 0.56
C PHE A 261 -10.20 -15.21 0.37
N ARG A 262 -11.47 -15.11 0.77
CA ARG A 262 -12.45 -16.21 0.73
C ARG A 262 -13.81 -15.74 0.21
N GLU A 263 -14.44 -16.55 -0.63
CA GLU A 263 -15.80 -16.27 -1.14
C GLU A 263 -16.90 -16.45 -0.08
N SER A 264 -16.63 -17.20 0.99
CA SER A 264 -17.60 -17.50 2.05
C SER A 264 -16.99 -17.24 3.42
N ASN A 265 -17.72 -16.55 4.30
CA ASN A 265 -17.35 -16.27 5.69
C ASN A 265 -17.46 -17.50 6.63
N THR A 266 -17.20 -18.71 6.11
CA THR A 266 -17.21 -19.94 6.89
C THR A 266 -15.80 -20.51 7.01
N GLY A 267 -15.64 -21.56 7.81
CA GLY A 267 -14.39 -22.28 7.95
C GLY A 267 -13.37 -21.61 8.88
N SER A 268 -12.11 -22.01 8.75
CA SER A 268 -11.02 -21.52 9.60
C SER A 268 -9.70 -21.46 8.84
N PHE A 269 -8.88 -20.49 9.22
CA PHE A 269 -7.48 -20.38 8.84
C PHE A 269 -6.63 -20.72 10.05
N ARG A 270 -5.58 -21.53 9.86
CA ARG A 270 -4.58 -21.81 10.89
C ARG A 270 -3.20 -21.55 10.30
N LEU A 271 -2.45 -20.67 10.93
CA LEU A 271 -1.08 -20.36 10.57
C LEU A 271 -0.15 -20.94 11.63
N LYS A 272 0.79 -21.80 11.20
CA LYS A 272 1.78 -22.46 12.06
C LYS A 272 3.18 -22.01 11.70
N ASN A 273 3.97 -21.76 12.73
CA ASN A 273 5.39 -21.47 12.58
C ASN A 273 6.19 -22.74 12.19
N PRO A 274 7.49 -22.62 11.87
CA PRO A 274 8.34 -23.75 11.53
C PRO A 274 8.44 -24.83 12.62
N ASP A 275 8.21 -24.48 13.89
CA ASP A 275 8.17 -25.40 15.02
C ASP A 275 6.82 -26.14 15.17
N GLY A 276 5.83 -25.80 14.34
CA GLY A 276 4.47 -26.36 14.36
C GLY A 276 3.52 -25.71 15.36
N LEU A 277 3.93 -24.60 16.00
CA LEU A 277 3.10 -23.82 16.93
C LEU A 277 2.19 -22.87 16.15
N GLU A 278 0.93 -22.76 16.57
CA GLU A 278 0.00 -21.80 15.95
C GLU A 278 0.35 -20.36 16.35
N ALA A 279 0.42 -19.49 15.34
CA ALA A 279 0.66 -18.06 15.49
C ALA A 279 -0.32 -17.40 16.49
N SER A 280 -1.56 -17.89 16.54
CA SER A 280 -2.64 -17.41 17.40
C SER A 280 -2.46 -17.74 18.90
N THR A 281 -1.58 -18.70 19.24
CA THR A 281 -1.42 -19.27 20.59
C THR A 281 -0.04 -19.09 21.21
N GLY A 282 1.00 -18.83 20.40
CA GLY A 282 2.40 -18.85 20.86
C GLY A 282 2.93 -17.51 21.40
N ASP A 283 2.61 -16.40 20.76
CA ASP A 283 3.00 -15.07 21.24
C ASP A 283 2.15 -13.97 20.56
N ARG A 284 1.04 -13.60 21.20
CA ARG A 284 0.19 -12.49 20.70
C ARG A 284 0.83 -11.11 20.88
N SER A 285 1.99 -11.01 21.54
CA SER A 285 2.65 -9.71 21.70
C SER A 285 3.30 -9.22 20.40
N SER A 286 3.65 -10.15 19.49
CA SER A 286 4.28 -9.84 18.21
C SER A 286 3.37 -10.07 16.99
N SER A 287 2.11 -10.48 17.17
CA SER A 287 1.18 -10.74 16.05
C SER A 287 -0.19 -10.08 16.22
N SER A 288 -0.77 -9.63 15.11
CA SER A 288 -2.14 -9.12 15.04
C SER A 288 -2.94 -9.85 13.95
N VAL A 289 -4.24 -9.96 14.16
CA VAL A 289 -5.18 -10.57 13.20
C VAL A 289 -6.37 -9.66 12.99
N LEU A 290 -6.69 -9.44 11.72
CA LEU A 290 -7.98 -8.93 11.27
C LEU A 290 -8.69 -10.07 10.54
N GLU A 291 -9.92 -10.37 10.95
CA GLU A 291 -10.80 -11.28 10.23
C GLU A 291 -12.09 -10.54 9.85
N THR A 292 -12.38 -10.56 8.56
CA THR A 292 -13.59 -10.02 7.93
C THR A 292 -14.29 -11.12 7.14
N PRO A 293 -15.49 -10.87 6.58
CA PRO A 293 -16.20 -11.88 5.82
C PRO A 293 -15.40 -12.49 4.67
N ASN A 294 -14.74 -11.66 3.86
CA ASN A 294 -14.03 -12.08 2.64
C ASN A 294 -12.51 -11.94 2.71
N ALA A 295 -11.95 -11.37 3.79
CA ALA A 295 -10.51 -11.24 3.97
C ALA A 295 -10.05 -11.57 5.39
N VAL A 296 -8.89 -12.22 5.50
CA VAL A 296 -8.15 -12.42 6.76
C VAL A 296 -6.75 -11.90 6.58
N VAL A 297 -6.28 -11.06 7.51
CA VAL A 297 -4.94 -10.46 7.49
C VAL A 297 -4.25 -10.78 8.80
N TRP A 298 -3.12 -11.47 8.71
CA TRP A 298 -2.17 -11.64 9.82
C TRP A 298 -0.96 -10.75 9.60
N ILE A 299 -0.59 -9.98 10.62
CA ILE A 299 0.72 -9.31 10.67
C ILE A 299 1.51 -9.97 11.79
N ILE A 300 2.69 -10.49 11.44
CA ILE A 300 3.63 -11.12 12.36
C ILE A 300 4.91 -10.29 12.34
N ASN A 301 5.26 -9.71 13.47
CA ASN A 301 6.51 -8.98 13.65
C ASN A 301 7.59 -9.94 14.18
N ASP A 302 8.82 -9.72 13.76
CA ASP A 302 9.99 -10.54 14.07
C ASP A 302 9.74 -12.06 13.95
N PRO A 303 9.19 -12.55 12.82
CA PRO A 303 8.85 -13.96 12.67
C PRO A 303 10.09 -14.86 12.68
N ILE A 304 9.94 -16.05 13.26
CA ILE A 304 10.98 -17.10 13.21
C ILE A 304 11.24 -17.48 11.74
N PRO A 305 12.50 -17.47 11.27
CA PRO A 305 12.84 -17.86 9.90
C PRO A 305 12.47 -19.32 9.60
N GLY A 306 12.07 -19.59 8.36
CA GLY A 306 11.70 -20.91 7.87
C GLY A 306 10.34 -20.93 7.16
N ASN A 307 9.83 -22.13 6.88
CA ASN A 307 8.54 -22.32 6.22
C ASN A 307 7.40 -22.27 7.22
N TRP A 308 6.57 -21.24 7.10
CA TRP A 308 5.32 -21.13 7.84
C TRP A 308 4.21 -21.81 7.05
N ASN A 309 3.41 -22.62 7.72
CA ASN A 309 2.38 -23.42 7.09
C ASN A 309 0.99 -22.83 7.34
N VAL A 310 0.19 -22.72 6.30
CA VAL A 310 -1.21 -22.29 6.34
C VAL A 310 -2.10 -23.47 6.02
N ASP A 311 -3.02 -23.78 6.92
CA ASP A 311 -4.11 -24.70 6.70
C ASP A 311 -5.44 -23.95 6.61
N VAL A 312 -6.19 -24.13 5.52
CA VAL A 312 -7.54 -23.57 5.34
C VAL A 312 -8.58 -24.66 5.14
N THR A 313 -9.55 -24.74 6.06
CA THR A 313 -10.56 -25.82 6.07
C THR A 313 -11.97 -25.29 6.29
N GLY A 314 -12.97 -26.09 5.90
CA GLY A 314 -14.38 -25.79 6.17
C GLY A 314 -14.95 -24.65 5.33
N ILE A 315 -14.26 -24.23 4.27
CA ILE A 315 -14.71 -23.20 3.32
C ILE A 315 -15.28 -23.88 2.07
N SER A 316 -16.42 -23.37 1.59
CA SER A 316 -16.93 -23.70 0.26
C SER A 316 -16.86 -22.47 -0.64
N GLY A 317 -16.11 -22.56 -1.74
CA GLY A 317 -15.83 -21.42 -2.62
C GLY A 317 -14.35 -21.28 -2.93
N LEU A 318 -14.00 -20.26 -3.71
CA LEU A 318 -12.62 -19.88 -3.98
C LEU A 318 -11.97 -19.32 -2.71
N VAL A 319 -10.73 -19.77 -2.48
CA VAL A 319 -9.83 -19.25 -1.45
C VAL A 319 -8.49 -18.96 -2.10
N SER A 320 -7.90 -17.82 -1.78
CA SER A 320 -6.53 -17.48 -2.17
C SER A 320 -5.71 -17.04 -0.97
N SER A 321 -4.41 -17.29 -1.04
CA SER A 321 -3.40 -17.14 0.01
C SER A 321 -2.22 -16.38 -0.57
N TRP A 322 -1.85 -15.30 0.09
CA TRP A 322 -0.84 -14.34 -0.34
C TRP A 322 -0.02 -13.87 0.84
N TYR A 323 1.18 -13.36 0.59
CA TYR A 323 1.99 -12.75 1.63
C TYR A 323 2.87 -11.62 1.12
N LEU A 324 3.30 -10.77 2.05
CA LEU A 324 4.33 -9.76 1.89
C LEU A 324 5.30 -9.90 3.07
N ALA A 325 6.59 -9.80 2.82
CA ALA A 325 7.61 -9.76 3.86
C ALA A 325 8.47 -8.49 3.72
N SER A 326 8.81 -7.87 4.84
CA SER A 326 9.83 -6.83 4.93
C SER A 326 11.06 -7.41 5.59
N ASN A 327 12.25 -7.08 5.09
CA ASN A 327 13.51 -7.50 5.69
C ASN A 327 14.21 -6.29 6.32
N LYS A 328 14.76 -6.47 7.52
CA LYS A 328 15.49 -5.41 8.23
C LYS A 328 16.83 -5.07 7.56
N TYR A 329 17.34 -5.96 6.73
CA TYR A 329 18.56 -5.78 5.97
C TYR A 329 18.25 -5.12 4.62
N VAL A 330 18.95 -4.03 4.34
CA VAL A 330 18.87 -3.30 3.08
C VAL A 330 20.22 -3.38 2.38
N LEU A 331 20.22 -3.85 1.13
CA LEU A 331 21.40 -3.78 0.27
C LEU A 331 21.54 -2.36 -0.27
N ASN A 332 22.65 -1.71 0.07
CA ASN A 332 23.01 -0.39 -0.41
C ASN A 332 24.10 -0.49 -1.45
N PHE A 333 24.03 0.40 -2.44
CA PHE A 333 25.00 0.47 -3.52
C PHE A 333 25.49 1.90 -3.67
N GLN A 334 26.81 2.09 -3.57
CA GLN A 334 27.47 3.36 -3.70
C GLN A 334 28.39 3.35 -4.92
N MET A 335 28.05 4.16 -5.91
CA MET A 335 28.86 4.40 -7.10
C MET A 335 29.03 5.90 -7.36
N PRO A 336 30.13 6.34 -8.02
CA PRO A 336 30.25 7.71 -8.47
C PRO A 336 29.16 8.06 -9.49
N LYS A 337 28.59 9.27 -9.38
CA LYS A 337 27.59 9.78 -10.35
C LYS A 337 28.14 9.88 -11.78
N VAL A 338 29.45 10.04 -11.93
CA VAL A 338 30.14 10.07 -13.21
C VAL A 338 31.24 9.01 -13.14
N VAL A 339 31.11 7.98 -13.96
CA VAL A 339 32.07 6.88 -14.06
C VAL A 339 33.11 7.25 -15.11
N PRO A 340 34.38 7.53 -14.74
CA PRO A 340 35.44 7.78 -15.72
C PRO A 340 35.67 6.56 -16.60
N THR A 341 35.87 6.79 -17.90
CA THR A 341 36.02 5.70 -18.89
C THR A 341 37.43 5.14 -18.99
N ASN A 342 38.44 5.81 -18.41
CA ASN A 342 39.86 5.45 -18.53
C ASN A 342 40.55 5.27 -17.17
N GLU A 343 39.81 5.27 -16.07
CA GLU A 343 40.35 5.12 -14.71
C GLU A 343 39.57 4.04 -13.96
N ALA A 344 40.24 3.36 -13.04
CA ALA A 344 39.58 2.41 -12.16
C ALA A 344 38.60 3.15 -11.24
N VAL A 345 37.41 2.59 -11.06
CA VAL A 345 36.36 3.13 -10.20
C VAL A 345 36.03 2.10 -9.13
N THR A 346 36.01 2.56 -7.89
CA THR A 346 35.48 1.76 -6.79
C THR A 346 33.97 1.88 -6.75
N ILE A 347 33.32 0.72 -6.76
CA ILE A 347 31.91 0.54 -6.46
C ILE A 347 31.87 -0.19 -5.13
N SER A 348 31.10 0.33 -4.17
CA SER A 348 30.90 -0.31 -2.87
C SER A 348 29.47 -0.80 -2.76
N ALA A 349 29.30 -2.02 -2.26
CA ALA A 349 28.00 -2.53 -1.83
C ALA A 349 28.13 -2.97 -0.38
N PHE A 350 27.13 -2.64 0.43
CA PHE A 350 27.12 -2.94 1.86
C PHE A 350 25.68 -3.15 2.34
N ILE A 351 25.52 -3.92 3.41
CA ILE A 351 24.21 -4.14 4.03
C ILE A 351 24.05 -3.16 5.19
N THR A 352 22.86 -2.59 5.33
CA THR A 352 22.49 -1.86 6.54
C THR A 352 21.34 -2.54 7.27
N GLU A 353 21.38 -2.50 8.59
CA GLU A 353 20.27 -2.81 9.49
C GLU A 353 19.94 -1.53 10.26
N ALA A 354 18.67 -1.09 10.24
CA ALA A 354 18.24 0.14 10.92
C ALA A 354 19.14 1.36 10.65
N GLN A 355 19.53 1.55 9.37
CA GLN A 355 20.41 2.63 8.89
C GLN A 355 21.87 2.58 9.37
N SER A 356 22.27 1.51 10.06
CA SER A 356 23.66 1.26 10.44
C SER A 356 24.24 0.15 9.57
N ILE A 357 25.51 0.26 9.17
CA ILE A 357 26.19 -0.82 8.44
C ILE A 357 26.14 -2.08 9.31
N SER A 358 25.66 -3.17 8.73
CA SER A 358 25.56 -4.47 9.37
C SER A 358 26.62 -5.39 8.77
N ILE A 359 27.30 -6.12 9.65
CA ILE A 359 28.32 -7.09 9.26
C ILE A 359 27.60 -8.40 8.94
N MET A 360 27.81 -8.95 7.74
CA MET A 360 27.28 -10.25 7.39
C MET A 360 27.92 -11.34 8.25
N GLY A 361 27.09 -12.29 8.72
CA GLY A 361 27.60 -13.47 9.44
C GLY A 361 28.33 -14.44 8.51
N GLU A 362 28.99 -15.45 9.07
CA GLU A 362 29.82 -16.43 8.31
C GLU A 362 29.04 -17.21 7.22
N ASP A 363 27.72 -17.24 7.29
CA ASP A 363 26.83 -17.96 6.36
C ASP A 363 26.14 -17.05 5.32
N ALA A 364 26.61 -15.82 5.14
CA ALA A 364 26.04 -14.87 4.20
C ALA A 364 27.08 -14.40 3.17
N ASP A 365 26.73 -14.54 1.89
CA ASP A 365 27.57 -14.14 0.77
C ASP A 365 26.95 -12.96 0.02
N MET A 366 27.79 -12.00 -0.40
CA MET A 366 27.39 -10.95 -1.33
C MET A 366 28.18 -11.12 -2.63
N SER A 367 27.47 -11.12 -3.75
CA SER A 367 28.08 -11.17 -5.08
C SER A 367 27.49 -10.08 -5.98
N ALA A 368 28.27 -9.69 -6.99
CA ALA A 368 27.86 -8.69 -7.97
C ALA A 368 28.13 -9.20 -9.39
N ASP A 369 27.08 -9.20 -10.22
CA ASP A 369 27.20 -9.48 -11.65
C ASP A 369 27.42 -8.17 -12.42
N VAL A 370 28.56 -8.07 -13.10
CA VAL A 370 28.89 -6.95 -13.98
C VAL A 370 28.76 -7.40 -15.42
N VAL A 371 27.75 -6.87 -16.11
CA VAL A 371 27.53 -7.12 -17.54
C VAL A 371 28.23 -6.04 -18.36
N THR A 372 29.19 -6.44 -19.18
CA THR A 372 29.92 -5.53 -20.08
C THR A 372 29.09 -5.22 -21.35
N PRO A 373 29.44 -4.15 -22.10
CA PRO A 373 28.68 -3.76 -23.31
C PRO A 373 28.59 -4.84 -24.40
N ASP A 374 29.52 -5.81 -24.41
CA ASP A 374 29.50 -6.96 -25.30
C ASP A 374 28.64 -8.13 -24.77
N SER A 375 27.86 -7.89 -23.70
CA SER A 375 27.00 -8.87 -23.02
C SER A 375 27.76 -9.99 -22.30
N THR A 376 29.05 -9.82 -22.03
CA THR A 376 29.77 -10.74 -21.14
C THR A 376 29.40 -10.43 -19.68
N SER A 377 29.01 -11.44 -18.91
CA SER A 377 28.77 -11.29 -17.48
C SER A 377 29.99 -11.74 -16.69
N ILE A 378 30.43 -10.93 -15.73
CA ILE A 378 31.51 -11.25 -14.79
C ILE A 378 30.93 -11.15 -13.38
N THR A 379 30.92 -12.26 -12.66
CA THR A 379 30.50 -12.31 -11.24
C THR A 379 31.69 -12.04 -10.33
N TYR A 380 31.53 -11.13 -9.37
CA TYR A 380 32.50 -10.81 -8.33
C TYR A 380 31.94 -11.22 -6.97
N ASP A 381 32.66 -12.05 -6.23
CA ASP A 381 32.39 -12.28 -4.82
C ASP A 381 32.91 -11.07 -4.02
N LEU A 382 32.00 -10.37 -3.36
CA LEU A 382 32.33 -9.18 -2.56
C LEU A 382 32.77 -9.65 -1.17
N LYS A 383 34.07 -9.49 -0.88
CA LYS A 383 34.64 -9.82 0.43
C LYS A 383 34.10 -8.88 1.51
N ASP A 384 33.15 -9.36 2.29
CA ASP A 384 32.78 -8.77 3.57
C ASP A 384 33.42 -9.61 4.70
N GLU A 385 34.63 -9.24 5.15
CA GLU A 385 35.20 -9.78 6.39
C GLU A 385 34.75 -8.96 7.61
N GLY A 386 33.80 -8.03 7.47
CA GLY A 386 33.28 -7.19 8.54
C GLY A 386 34.25 -6.13 9.06
N ILE A 387 35.35 -5.86 8.34
CA ILE A 387 36.43 -4.97 8.81
C ILE A 387 36.34 -3.58 8.15
N ASP A 388 35.89 -3.49 6.91
CA ASP A 388 35.80 -2.25 6.14
C ASP A 388 34.56 -2.29 5.22
N GLY A 389 33.42 -1.80 5.72
CA GLY A 389 32.26 -1.49 4.88
C GLY A 389 32.49 -0.28 3.99
#